data_AF-A0AAW1S3Y8-F1
#
_entry.id   AF-A0AAW1S3Y8-F1
#
_cell.length_a   1.000
_cell.length_b   1.000
_cell.length_c   1.000
_cell.angle_alpha   90.00
_cell.angle_beta   90.00
_cell.angle_gamma   90.00
#
_symmetry.space_group_name_H-M   'P 1'
#
loop_
_entity.id
_entity.type
_entity.pdbx_description
1 polymer ?
#
loop_
_entity_poly.entity_id
_entity_poly.type
_entity_poly.pdbx_seq_one_letter_code
_entity_poly.pdbx_strand_id
1 'polypeptide(L)'
;MAPRFTAVSYHQLGLSDLTSCIITAFAFSLLTRRAFILRPFDNMRIQDGMGMPNFDWSAIDIANLSIINIAHFNTGGDEPLSPYAKDFRTGNVSTIGENFDVVNFQDCNYGATYHLTENPYHKSTLARMGLRPDTIFGCLFDYLFSPLPEVLRIFERELAVMRDTSTLKIAIQIRTGDEAMLARDMDDSEGALSKLLWQHRAYFMCAHQIQMERAVNGQKVVWLLVTDNEQLRHAAALRFPDLVLTNLKR
;
A
#
# COMPACT_ATOMS: atom_id res chain seq x y z
N MET A 1 32.74 -12.79 -1.69
CA MET A 1 31.94 -12.07 -2.71
C MET A 1 31.51 -10.76 -2.09
N ALA A 2 31.71 -9.62 -2.75
CA ALA A 2 31.27 -8.33 -2.22
C ALA A 2 29.72 -8.30 -2.14
N PRO A 3 29.13 -7.64 -1.12
CA PRO A 3 27.68 -7.54 -1.02
C PRO A 3 27.13 -6.73 -2.19
N ARG A 4 25.98 -7.17 -2.71
CA ARG A 4 25.23 -6.50 -3.78
C ARG A 4 23.91 -6.00 -3.22
N PHE A 5 23.43 -4.88 -3.71
CA PHE A 5 22.28 -4.19 -3.15
C PHE A 5 21.15 -4.00 -4.16
N THR A 6 19.93 -4.09 -3.66
CA THR A 6 18.74 -3.52 -4.26
C THR A 6 18.35 -2.33 -3.42
N ALA A 7 18.35 -1.15 -4.03
CA ALA A 7 17.96 0.09 -3.38
C ALA A 7 16.59 0.55 -3.91
N VAL A 8 15.80 1.19 -3.06
CA VAL A 8 14.66 2.01 -3.50
C VAL A 8 14.95 3.43 -3.10
N SER A 9 15.10 4.30 -4.10
CA SER A 9 15.28 5.73 -3.87
C SER A 9 14.00 6.44 -4.30
N TYR A 10 13.40 7.21 -3.37
CA TYR A 10 12.04 7.74 -3.55
C TYR A 10 11.94 9.21 -3.12
N HIS A 11 11.14 9.97 -3.88
CA HIS A 11 10.81 11.37 -3.62
C HIS A 11 9.31 11.61 -3.87
N GLN A 12 8.62 12.28 -2.95
CA GLN A 12 7.23 12.76 -3.13
C GLN A 12 6.23 11.78 -3.82
N LEU A 13 6.25 10.50 -3.46
CA LEU A 13 5.27 9.51 -3.94
C LEU A 13 4.12 9.33 -2.95
N GLY A 14 2.92 9.03 -3.46
CA GLY A 14 1.81 8.57 -2.64
C GLY A 14 2.19 7.28 -1.88
N LEU A 15 1.74 7.15 -0.62
CA LEU A 15 2.14 6.04 0.25
C LEU A 15 1.88 4.66 -0.36
N SER A 16 0.76 4.49 -1.08
CA SER A 16 0.40 3.23 -1.74
C SER A 16 1.37 2.86 -2.87
N ASP A 17 1.75 3.85 -3.67
CA ASP A 17 2.65 3.66 -4.81
C ASP A 17 4.06 3.36 -4.33
N LEU A 18 4.54 4.12 -3.34
CA LEU A 18 5.80 3.88 -2.67
C LEU A 18 5.86 2.47 -2.07
N THR A 19 4.84 2.07 -1.31
CA THR A 19 4.77 0.74 -0.69
C THR A 19 4.79 -0.34 -1.78
N SER A 20 4.02 -0.18 -2.85
CA SER A 20 3.98 -1.14 -3.96
C SER A 20 5.32 -1.30 -4.66
N CYS A 21 6.06 -0.19 -4.83
CA CYS A 21 7.41 -0.27 -5.34
C CYS A 21 8.35 -0.99 -4.37
N ILE A 22 8.36 -0.60 -3.08
CA ILE A 22 9.23 -1.21 -2.07
C ILE A 22 9.05 -2.73 -2.06
N ILE A 23 7.80 -3.19 -2.06
CA ILE A 23 7.47 -4.62 -2.05
C ILE A 23 7.95 -5.31 -3.34
N THR A 24 7.84 -4.65 -4.49
CA THR A 24 8.35 -5.17 -5.77
C THR A 24 9.86 -5.25 -5.80
N ALA A 25 10.54 -4.21 -5.34
CA ALA A 25 11.99 -4.17 -5.25
C ALA A 25 12.53 -5.21 -4.23
N PHE A 26 11.80 -5.44 -3.14
CA PHE A 26 12.14 -6.49 -2.19
C PHE A 26 11.94 -7.90 -2.78
N ALA A 27 10.86 -8.14 -3.51
CA ALA A 27 10.70 -9.41 -4.25
C ALA A 27 11.86 -9.62 -5.25
N PHE A 28 12.29 -8.56 -5.93
CA PHE A 28 13.46 -8.59 -6.81
C PHE A 28 14.75 -8.90 -6.03
N SER A 29 14.95 -8.33 -4.84
CA SER A 29 16.15 -8.57 -4.03
C SER A 29 16.27 -10.03 -3.60
N LEU A 30 15.15 -10.69 -3.27
CA LEU A 30 15.08 -12.12 -2.97
C LEU A 30 15.51 -12.98 -4.16
N LEU A 31 15.02 -12.65 -5.36
CA LEU A 31 15.32 -13.40 -6.60
C LEU A 31 16.74 -13.18 -7.12
N THR A 32 17.33 -12.03 -6.79
CA THR A 32 18.67 -11.64 -7.26
C THR A 32 19.75 -11.78 -6.18
N ARG A 33 19.36 -12.23 -4.97
CA ARG A 33 20.24 -12.41 -3.80
C ARG A 33 20.99 -11.13 -3.43
N ARG A 34 20.27 -10.01 -3.41
CA ARG A 34 20.79 -8.70 -3.04
C ARG A 34 20.28 -8.29 -1.66
N ALA A 35 21.13 -7.63 -0.87
CA ALA A 35 20.71 -6.94 0.34
C ALA A 35 19.75 -5.79 -0.03
N PHE A 36 18.73 -5.56 0.77
CA PHE A 36 17.70 -4.57 0.48
C PHE A 36 17.87 -3.32 1.35
N ILE A 37 17.82 -2.14 0.71
CA ILE A 37 17.94 -0.85 1.40
C ILE A 37 16.93 0.17 0.88
N LEU A 38 16.44 1.05 1.76
CA LEU A 38 15.59 2.19 1.42
C LEU A 38 16.37 3.50 1.55
N ARG A 39 16.23 4.37 0.55
CA ARG A 39 16.96 5.65 0.43
C ARG A 39 15.98 6.81 0.23
N PRO A 40 15.48 7.44 1.31
CA PRO A 40 14.68 8.66 1.17
C PRO A 40 15.51 9.78 0.54
N PHE A 41 14.96 10.48 -0.46
CA PHE A 41 15.57 11.71 -1.00
C PHE A 41 15.19 12.97 -0.22
N ASP A 42 14.08 12.92 0.52
CA ASP A 42 13.53 14.05 1.26
C ASP A 42 13.32 13.70 2.75
N ASN A 43 12.64 14.60 3.47
CA ASN A 43 12.36 14.43 4.88
C ASN A 43 11.25 13.41 5.17
N MET A 44 10.55 12.89 4.14
CA MET A 44 9.50 11.90 4.35
C MET A 44 10.11 10.50 4.45
N ARG A 45 10.09 9.92 5.64
CA ARG A 45 10.67 8.61 5.89
C ARG A 45 9.56 7.62 6.18
N ILE A 46 9.57 6.47 5.51
CA ILE A 46 8.64 5.39 5.87
C ILE A 46 8.91 4.91 7.32
N GLN A 47 10.15 5.11 7.79
CA GLN A 47 10.58 4.94 9.18
C GLN A 47 9.82 5.81 10.18
N ASP A 48 9.19 6.90 9.77
CA ASP A 48 8.44 7.77 10.68
C ASP A 48 7.10 7.15 11.10
N GLY A 49 6.64 6.12 10.38
CA GLY A 49 5.40 5.40 10.70
C GLY A 49 5.53 3.89 10.80
N MET A 50 6.60 3.31 10.26
CA MET A 50 6.83 1.86 10.17
C MET A 50 8.19 1.48 10.76
N GLY A 51 8.20 0.48 11.64
CA GLY A 51 9.40 -0.20 12.11
C GLY A 51 9.85 -1.32 11.16
N MET A 52 11.04 -1.86 11.45
CA MET A 52 11.75 -2.87 10.64
C MET A 52 11.87 -4.19 11.44
N PRO A 53 10.80 -4.98 11.54
CA PRO A 53 10.72 -6.07 12.52
C PRO A 53 11.69 -7.23 12.27
N ASN A 54 12.06 -7.48 11.01
CA ASN A 54 12.83 -8.68 10.62
C ASN A 54 14.27 -8.41 10.23
N PHE A 55 14.59 -7.23 9.68
CA PHE A 55 15.96 -6.82 9.36
C PHE A 55 16.05 -5.31 9.16
N ASP A 56 17.27 -4.78 9.29
CA ASP A 56 17.55 -3.36 9.06
C ASP A 56 17.70 -3.09 7.56
N TRP A 57 16.75 -2.35 7.00
CA TRP A 57 16.76 -1.88 5.61
C TRP A 57 17.17 -0.41 5.49
N SER A 58 17.81 0.16 6.51
CA SER A 58 18.31 1.55 6.51
C SER A 58 19.29 1.80 5.37
N ALA A 59 19.33 3.06 4.92
CA ALA A 59 20.26 3.50 3.91
C ALA A 59 21.72 3.29 4.35
N ILE A 60 22.54 2.84 3.42
CA ILE A 60 24.01 2.83 3.55
C ILE A 60 24.62 3.80 2.53
N ASP A 61 25.87 4.18 2.76
CA ASP A 61 26.63 4.93 1.76
C ASP A 61 26.97 4.01 0.57
N ILE A 62 26.53 4.42 -0.61
CA ILE A 62 26.75 3.73 -1.88
C ILE A 62 27.51 4.60 -2.90
N ALA A 63 28.10 5.72 -2.47
CA ALA A 63 28.71 6.70 -3.38
C ALA A 63 29.82 6.11 -4.28
N ASN A 64 30.54 5.09 -3.79
CA ASN A 64 31.64 4.44 -4.51
C ASN A 64 31.24 3.11 -5.18
N LEU A 65 29.94 2.78 -5.21
CA LEU A 65 29.43 1.55 -5.80
C LEU A 65 28.94 1.79 -7.23
N SER A 66 29.05 0.78 -8.10
CA SER A 66 28.45 0.83 -9.43
C SER A 66 26.93 0.68 -9.35
N ILE A 67 26.18 1.62 -9.94
CA ILE A 67 24.72 1.68 -9.84
C ILE A 67 24.09 1.59 -11.23
N ILE A 68 23.04 0.77 -11.35
CA ILE A 68 22.09 0.83 -12.45
C ILE A 68 20.72 1.26 -11.92
N ASN A 69 20.08 2.20 -12.61
CA ASN A 69 18.75 2.67 -12.24
C ASN A 69 17.66 1.94 -13.05
N ILE A 70 16.65 1.45 -12.34
CA ILE A 70 15.35 1.05 -12.88
C ILE A 70 14.40 2.21 -12.58
N ALA A 71 14.32 3.15 -13.53
CA ALA A 71 13.39 4.26 -13.48
C ALA A 71 12.14 3.98 -14.35
N HIS A 72 11.09 4.78 -14.18
CA HIS A 72 9.86 4.74 -14.98
C HIS A 72 9.23 3.35 -15.05
N PHE A 73 9.29 2.63 -13.93
CA PHE A 73 8.70 1.30 -13.81
C PHE A 73 7.18 1.45 -13.77
N ASN A 74 6.59 1.51 -14.97
CA ASN A 74 5.17 1.69 -15.27
C ASN A 74 4.51 2.94 -14.65
N THR A 75 5.02 4.10 -15.04
CA THR A 75 4.29 5.36 -14.91
C THR A 75 3.05 5.31 -15.81
N GLY A 76 1.84 5.40 -15.27
CA GLY A 76 0.60 5.43 -16.05
C GLY A 76 0.41 6.68 -16.94
N GLY A 77 1.49 7.37 -17.31
CA GLY A 77 1.52 8.54 -18.19
C GLY A 77 2.21 8.25 -19.53
N ASP A 78 2.49 9.31 -20.28
CA ASP A 78 3.05 9.24 -21.65
C ASP A 78 4.55 8.86 -21.71
N GLU A 79 5.17 8.59 -20.58
CA GLU A 79 6.59 8.22 -20.55
C GLU A 79 6.82 6.76 -20.97
N PRO A 80 7.89 6.48 -21.74
CA PRO A 80 8.19 5.14 -22.17
C PRO A 80 8.44 4.24 -20.96
N LEU A 81 7.74 3.11 -20.92
CA LEU A 81 7.92 2.09 -19.89
C LEU A 81 9.39 1.73 -19.75
N SER A 82 9.83 1.56 -18.50
CA SER A 82 11.14 0.99 -18.19
C SER A 82 11.44 -0.21 -19.10
N PRO A 83 12.63 -0.29 -19.72
CA PRO A 83 12.98 -1.43 -20.57
C PRO A 83 12.91 -2.76 -19.81
N TYR A 84 13.04 -2.70 -18.49
CA TYR A 84 12.97 -3.84 -17.58
C TYR A 84 11.54 -4.29 -17.25
N ALA A 85 10.50 -3.51 -17.54
CA ALA A 85 9.12 -3.84 -17.17
C ALA A 85 8.66 -5.19 -17.77
N LYS A 86 9.10 -5.50 -18.98
CA LYS A 86 8.83 -6.78 -19.64
C LYS A 86 9.47 -7.96 -18.90
N ASP A 87 10.66 -7.75 -18.33
CA ASP A 87 11.40 -8.82 -17.65
C ASP A 87 10.68 -9.30 -16.39
N PHE A 88 9.95 -8.43 -15.69
CA PHE A 88 9.16 -8.82 -14.53
C PHE A 88 8.01 -9.78 -14.91
N ARG A 89 7.50 -9.70 -16.14
CA ARG A 89 6.44 -10.57 -16.64
C ARG A 89 6.98 -11.84 -17.29
N THR A 90 7.94 -11.70 -18.20
CA THR A 90 8.32 -12.79 -19.11
C THR A 90 9.83 -13.03 -19.23
N GLY A 91 10.67 -12.16 -18.67
CA GLY A 91 12.12 -12.26 -18.74
C GLY A 91 12.77 -12.74 -17.44
N ASN A 92 14.09 -12.82 -17.45
CA ASN A 92 14.86 -13.27 -16.30
C ASN A 92 15.36 -12.07 -15.47
N VAL A 93 14.62 -11.67 -14.44
CA VAL A 93 15.04 -10.53 -13.60
C VAL A 93 16.39 -10.72 -12.89
N SER A 94 16.89 -11.96 -12.75
CA SER A 94 18.21 -12.21 -12.13
C SER A 94 19.39 -11.71 -12.97
N THR A 95 19.20 -11.44 -14.28
CA THR A 95 20.24 -10.87 -15.14
C THR A 95 20.28 -9.33 -15.03
N ILE A 96 19.25 -8.71 -14.45
CA ILE A 96 19.18 -7.26 -14.35
C ILE A 96 20.25 -6.76 -13.37
N GLY A 97 21.12 -5.90 -13.90
CA GLY A 97 22.21 -5.31 -13.14
C GLY A 97 23.27 -6.31 -12.68
N GLU A 98 23.40 -7.48 -13.33
CA GLU A 98 24.33 -8.55 -12.92
C GLU A 98 25.81 -8.11 -12.85
N ASN A 99 26.17 -7.00 -13.50
CA ASN A 99 27.50 -6.38 -13.47
C ASN A 99 27.58 -5.13 -12.59
N PHE A 100 26.52 -4.82 -11.83
CA PHE A 100 26.42 -3.64 -10.96
C PHE A 100 26.28 -4.02 -9.50
N ASP A 101 26.95 -3.28 -8.63
CA ASP A 101 26.86 -3.44 -7.18
C ASP A 101 25.45 -3.15 -6.68
N VAL A 102 24.81 -2.11 -7.23
CA VAL A 102 23.47 -1.65 -6.83
C VAL A 102 22.50 -1.65 -8.02
N VAL A 103 21.33 -2.25 -7.83
CA VAL A 103 20.15 -2.02 -8.67
C VAL A 103 19.22 -1.08 -7.90
N ASN A 104 19.08 0.15 -8.39
CA ASN A 104 18.31 1.19 -7.73
C ASN A 104 16.96 1.37 -8.43
N PHE A 105 15.87 1.08 -7.73
CA PHE A 105 14.52 1.43 -8.15
C PHE A 105 14.30 2.90 -7.84
N GLN A 106 14.21 3.71 -8.88
CA GLN A 106 14.09 5.16 -8.77
C GLN A 106 12.70 5.60 -9.24
N ASP A 107 12.01 6.38 -8.41
CA ASP A 107 10.71 7.00 -8.74
C ASP A 107 9.69 6.01 -9.30
N CYS A 108 9.73 4.79 -8.78
CA CYS A 108 8.84 3.69 -9.11
C CYS A 108 7.51 3.84 -8.39
N ASN A 109 6.42 3.82 -9.15
CA ASN A 109 5.06 3.98 -8.65
C ASN A 109 4.15 2.78 -9.00
N TYR A 110 4.75 1.59 -9.17
CA TYR A 110 4.03 0.41 -9.62
C TYR A 110 4.41 -0.86 -8.87
N GLY A 111 3.40 -1.68 -8.57
CA GLY A 111 3.57 -3.04 -8.05
C GLY A 111 3.63 -4.08 -9.17
N ALA A 112 4.69 -4.89 -9.22
CA ALA A 112 4.83 -5.99 -10.18
C ALA A 112 5.01 -7.37 -9.53
N THR A 113 4.70 -7.51 -8.24
CA THR A 113 4.82 -8.77 -7.49
C THR A 113 3.96 -9.88 -8.08
N TYR A 114 2.73 -9.57 -8.50
CA TYR A 114 1.85 -10.50 -9.21
C TYR A 114 2.52 -11.06 -10.47
N HIS A 115 3.10 -10.18 -11.30
CA HIS A 115 3.79 -10.58 -12.53
C HIS A 115 4.99 -11.49 -12.24
N LEU A 116 5.74 -11.22 -11.17
CA LEU A 116 6.86 -12.08 -10.76
C LEU A 116 6.40 -13.49 -10.34
N THR A 117 5.24 -13.61 -9.70
CA THR A 117 4.69 -14.92 -9.30
C THR A 117 4.23 -15.78 -10.46
N GLU A 118 3.95 -15.18 -11.62
CA GLU A 118 3.59 -15.90 -12.85
C GLU A 118 4.76 -16.04 -13.82
N ASN A 119 5.85 -15.29 -13.60
CA ASN A 119 7.02 -15.26 -14.46
C ASN A 119 7.65 -16.66 -14.63
N PRO A 120 7.91 -17.14 -15.86
CA PRO A 120 8.38 -18.49 -16.11
C PRO A 120 9.75 -18.81 -15.50
N TYR A 121 10.62 -17.82 -15.30
CA TYR A 121 11.93 -17.98 -14.69
C TYR A 121 11.87 -18.04 -13.16
N HIS A 122 10.89 -17.36 -12.56
CA HIS A 122 10.90 -17.05 -11.12
C HIS A 122 9.76 -17.67 -10.32
N LYS A 123 8.65 -18.04 -10.96
CA LYS A 123 7.47 -18.60 -10.30
C LYS A 123 7.79 -19.78 -9.39
N SER A 124 8.64 -20.71 -9.85
CA SER A 124 9.00 -21.90 -9.07
C SER A 124 9.85 -21.55 -7.86
N THR A 125 10.68 -20.51 -7.95
CA THR A 125 11.49 -20.03 -6.83
C THR A 125 10.62 -19.37 -5.77
N LEU A 126 9.71 -18.48 -6.18
CA LEU A 126 8.77 -17.83 -5.27
C LEU A 126 7.80 -18.83 -4.61
N ALA A 127 7.28 -19.78 -5.38
CA ALA A 127 6.41 -20.83 -4.86
C ALA A 127 7.10 -21.69 -3.78
N ARG A 128 8.40 -22.01 -3.96
CA ARG A 128 9.19 -22.72 -2.94
C ARG A 128 9.41 -21.90 -1.66
N MET A 129 9.36 -20.57 -1.75
CA MET A 129 9.37 -19.68 -0.58
C MET A 129 7.98 -19.53 0.06
N GLY A 130 6.95 -20.17 -0.49
CA GLY A 130 5.56 -20.01 -0.03
C GLY A 130 4.87 -18.74 -0.56
N LEU A 131 5.53 -17.99 -1.45
CA LEU A 131 5.01 -16.76 -2.03
C LEU A 131 4.17 -17.10 -3.28
N ARG A 132 2.86 -16.85 -3.19
CA ARG A 132 1.88 -17.10 -4.26
C ARG A 132 1.28 -15.79 -4.76
N PRO A 133 0.63 -15.78 -5.95
CA PRO A 133 0.02 -14.56 -6.48
C PRO A 133 -0.95 -13.87 -5.50
N ASP A 134 -1.70 -14.66 -4.71
CA ASP A 134 -2.69 -14.22 -3.73
C ASP A 134 -2.09 -13.72 -2.40
N THR A 135 -0.84 -14.08 -2.09
CA THR A 135 -0.23 -13.79 -0.78
C THR A 135 1.03 -12.95 -0.84
N ILE A 136 1.73 -12.90 -1.97
CA ILE A 136 3.08 -12.31 -2.05
C ILE A 136 3.13 -10.88 -1.53
N PHE A 137 2.14 -10.05 -1.87
CA PHE A 137 2.13 -8.66 -1.40
C PHE A 137 2.03 -8.57 0.12
N GLY A 138 1.03 -9.23 0.71
CA GLY A 138 0.81 -9.22 2.15
C GLY A 138 1.97 -9.84 2.94
N CYS A 139 2.47 -11.00 2.50
CA CYS A 139 3.59 -11.66 3.18
C CYS A 139 4.86 -10.80 3.18
N LEU A 140 5.18 -10.15 2.06
CA LEU A 140 6.34 -9.27 1.98
C LEU A 140 6.11 -7.96 2.76
N PHE A 141 4.88 -7.46 2.81
CA PHE A 141 4.52 -6.28 3.58
C PHE A 141 4.71 -6.52 5.07
N ASP A 142 4.14 -7.61 5.60
CA ASP A 142 4.27 -8.00 7.00
C ASP A 142 5.72 -8.33 7.38
N TYR A 143 6.52 -8.81 6.41
CA TYR A 143 7.94 -9.07 6.64
C TYR A 143 8.77 -7.77 6.72
N LEU A 144 8.45 -6.76 5.91
CA LEU A 144 9.22 -5.51 5.87
C LEU A 144 8.81 -4.52 6.95
N PHE A 145 7.52 -4.48 7.29
CA PHE A 145 6.93 -3.39 8.04
C PHE A 145 6.13 -3.87 9.24
N SER A 146 6.25 -3.11 10.32
CA SER A 146 5.29 -3.13 11.43
C SER A 146 4.96 -1.69 11.78
N PRO A 147 3.69 -1.29 11.90
CA PRO A 147 3.36 0.05 12.37
C PRO A 147 4.02 0.35 13.72
N LEU A 148 4.53 1.56 13.88
CA LEU A 148 5.12 1.98 15.16
C LEU A 148 4.04 2.08 16.25
N PRO A 149 4.36 1.80 17.53
CA PRO A 149 3.41 1.89 18.64
C PRO A 149 2.70 3.25 18.74
N GLU A 150 3.41 4.34 18.48
CA GLU A 150 2.88 5.70 18.46
C GLU A 150 1.84 5.94 17.36
N VAL A 151 2.00 5.29 16.20
CA VAL A 151 1.03 5.31 15.10
C VAL A 151 -0.19 4.50 15.50
N LEU A 152 -0.01 3.29 16.02
CA LEU A 152 -1.12 2.45 16.49
C LEU A 152 -1.98 3.16 17.54
N ARG A 153 -1.36 3.92 18.44
CA ARG A 153 -2.06 4.69 19.47
C ARG A 153 -3.04 5.72 18.89
N ILE A 154 -2.76 6.30 17.73
CA ILE A 154 -3.67 7.25 17.06
C ILE A 154 -4.98 6.55 16.65
N PHE A 155 -4.91 5.25 16.36
CA PHE A 155 -6.04 4.43 15.91
C PHE A 155 -6.60 3.52 17.00
N GLU A 156 -6.29 3.72 18.29
CA GLU A 156 -6.64 2.76 19.34
C GLU A 156 -8.16 2.52 19.44
N ARG A 157 -8.97 3.55 19.18
CA ARG A 157 -10.44 3.43 19.14
C ARG A 157 -10.88 2.47 18.04
N GLU A 158 -10.36 2.65 16.83
CA GLU A 158 -10.64 1.80 15.69
C GLU A 158 -10.10 0.39 15.90
N LEU A 159 -8.87 0.27 16.39
CA LEU A 159 -8.21 -0.99 16.69
C LEU A 159 -8.95 -1.80 17.75
N ALA A 160 -9.50 -1.15 18.79
CA ALA A 160 -10.32 -1.83 19.80
C ALA A 160 -11.54 -2.51 19.17
N VAL A 161 -12.22 -1.84 18.23
CA VAL A 161 -13.31 -2.45 17.46
C VAL A 161 -12.77 -3.54 16.54
N MET A 162 -11.65 -3.31 15.85
CA MET A 162 -11.06 -4.31 14.95
C MET A 162 -10.57 -5.57 15.68
N ARG A 163 -10.24 -5.49 16.97
CA ARG A 163 -9.85 -6.65 17.79
C ARG A 163 -11.05 -7.46 18.32
N ASP A 164 -12.25 -6.89 18.37
CA ASP A 164 -13.45 -7.58 18.87
C ASP A 164 -13.95 -8.65 17.88
N THR A 165 -13.72 -9.93 18.16
CA THR A 165 -14.10 -11.04 17.28
C THR A 165 -15.61 -11.30 17.22
N SER A 166 -16.40 -10.70 18.12
CA SER A 166 -17.86 -10.86 18.13
C SER A 166 -18.58 -9.93 17.15
N THR A 167 -17.95 -8.82 16.76
CA THR A 167 -18.54 -7.82 15.85
C THR A 167 -18.28 -8.18 14.38
N LEU A 168 -19.33 -8.15 13.54
CA LEU A 168 -19.18 -8.17 12.09
C LEU A 168 -18.65 -6.80 11.62
N LYS A 169 -17.48 -6.79 10.98
CA LYS A 169 -16.84 -5.58 10.48
C LYS A 169 -16.87 -5.58 8.97
N ILE A 170 -17.34 -4.48 8.38
CA ILE A 170 -17.40 -4.30 6.94
C ILE A 170 -16.58 -3.05 6.62
N ALA A 171 -15.48 -3.22 5.91
CA ALA A 171 -14.64 -2.09 5.50
C ALA A 171 -15.19 -1.45 4.22
N ILE A 172 -15.35 -0.13 4.23
CA ILE A 172 -15.76 0.67 3.09
C ILE A 172 -14.61 1.62 2.78
N GLN A 173 -13.92 1.42 1.66
CA GLN A 173 -12.84 2.28 1.22
C GLN A 173 -13.28 3.07 -0.02
N ILE A 174 -13.27 4.40 0.07
CA ILE A 174 -13.72 5.29 -1.01
C ILE A 174 -12.62 6.32 -1.27
N ARG A 175 -12.03 6.26 -2.47
CA ARG A 175 -11.13 7.29 -3.00
C ARG A 175 -11.93 8.22 -3.90
N THR A 176 -11.96 9.50 -3.57
CA THR A 176 -12.78 10.51 -4.27
C THR A 176 -11.99 11.38 -5.26
N GLY A 177 -10.67 11.23 -5.29
CA GLY A 177 -9.78 11.95 -6.22
C GLY A 177 -9.10 13.16 -5.57
N ASP A 178 -8.03 13.67 -6.19
CA ASP A 178 -7.19 14.72 -5.58
C ASP A 178 -7.96 16.03 -5.38
N GLU A 179 -8.88 16.35 -6.29
CA GLU A 179 -9.71 17.55 -6.20
C GLU A 179 -10.55 17.59 -4.92
N ALA A 180 -11.05 16.44 -4.46
CA ALA A 180 -11.82 16.34 -3.23
C ALA A 180 -10.96 16.57 -1.97
N MET A 181 -9.65 16.33 -2.05
CA MET A 181 -8.71 16.68 -0.97
C MET A 181 -8.33 18.17 -0.97
N LEU A 182 -8.52 18.86 -2.10
CA LEU A 182 -8.20 20.28 -2.28
C LEU A 182 -9.38 21.21 -2.00
N ALA A 183 -10.61 20.69 -1.96
CA ALA A 183 -11.79 21.45 -1.60
C ALA A 183 -11.73 21.91 -0.13
N ARG A 184 -11.41 23.20 0.08
CA ARG A 184 -11.23 23.80 1.42
C ARG A 184 -12.51 24.31 2.05
N ASP A 185 -13.53 24.60 1.23
CA ASP A 185 -14.80 25.12 1.70
C ASP A 185 -15.82 23.98 1.77
N MET A 186 -16.13 23.58 3.00
CA MET A 186 -17.12 22.55 3.28
C MET A 186 -18.52 23.17 3.29
N ASP A 187 -19.33 22.86 2.27
CA ASP A 187 -20.78 23.05 2.33
C ASP A 187 -21.40 21.92 3.17
N ASP A 188 -21.64 22.21 4.44
CA ASP A 188 -22.23 21.27 5.41
C ASP A 188 -23.77 21.38 5.47
N SER A 189 -24.39 22.03 4.48
CA SER A 189 -25.85 22.02 4.37
C SER A 189 -26.37 20.59 4.19
N GLU A 190 -27.53 20.30 4.79
CA GLU A 190 -28.16 18.98 4.70
C GLU A 190 -28.34 18.51 3.24
N GLY A 191 -28.64 19.43 2.34
CA GLY A 191 -28.78 19.15 0.91
C GLY A 191 -27.46 18.72 0.25
N ALA A 192 -26.35 19.39 0.58
CA ALA A 192 -25.03 19.03 0.06
C ALA A 192 -24.55 17.68 0.59
N LEU A 193 -24.67 17.43 1.90
CA LEU A 193 -24.29 16.16 2.52
C LEU A 193 -25.13 14.99 1.98
N SER A 194 -26.45 15.19 1.82
CA SER A 194 -27.34 14.18 1.25
C SER A 194 -26.99 13.86 -0.21
N LYS A 195 -26.67 14.87 -1.01
CA LYS A 195 -26.23 14.70 -2.39
C LYS A 195 -24.91 13.93 -2.46
N LEU A 196 -23.94 14.26 -1.60
CA LEU A 196 -22.64 13.60 -1.55
C LEU A 196 -22.77 12.11 -1.20
N LEU A 197 -23.59 11.77 -0.20
CA LEU A 197 -23.91 10.38 0.13
C LEU A 197 -24.61 9.67 -1.02
N TRP A 198 -25.56 10.33 -1.69
CA TRP A 198 -26.27 9.74 -2.82
C TRP A 198 -25.32 9.41 -3.99
N GLN A 199 -24.34 10.27 -4.26
CA GLN A 199 -23.30 10.02 -5.27
C GLN A 199 -22.47 8.76 -4.95
N HIS A 200 -22.25 8.48 -3.66
CA HIS A 200 -21.46 7.33 -3.19
C HIS A 200 -22.32 6.17 -2.66
N ARG A 201 -23.64 6.20 -2.90
CA ARG A 201 -24.60 5.25 -2.28
C ARG A 201 -24.31 3.78 -2.56
N ALA A 202 -23.71 3.47 -3.71
CA ALA A 202 -23.41 2.10 -4.12
C ALA A 202 -22.52 1.37 -3.10
N TYR A 203 -21.56 2.08 -2.49
CA TYR A 203 -20.68 1.52 -1.46
C TYR A 203 -21.46 1.13 -0.20
N PHE A 204 -22.34 2.02 0.27
CA PHE A 204 -23.17 1.78 1.46
C PHE A 204 -24.25 0.71 1.21
N MET A 205 -24.81 0.65 0.00
CA MET A 205 -25.72 -0.42 -0.40
C MET A 205 -25.03 -1.78 -0.40
N CYS A 206 -23.80 -1.86 -0.92
CA CYS A 206 -23.00 -3.07 -0.89
C CYS A 206 -22.71 -3.51 0.56
N ALA A 207 -22.30 -2.57 1.43
CA ALA A 207 -22.08 -2.86 2.84
C ALA A 207 -23.35 -3.37 3.55
N HIS A 208 -24.49 -2.76 3.25
CA HIS A 208 -25.78 -3.21 3.78
C HIS A 208 -26.13 -4.62 3.29
N GLN A 209 -25.91 -4.93 2.01
CA GLN A 209 -26.14 -6.28 1.49
C GLN A 209 -25.25 -7.32 2.18
N ILE A 210 -23.96 -7.04 2.34
CA ILE A 210 -23.04 -7.92 3.08
C ILE A 210 -23.53 -8.13 4.51
N GLN A 211 -23.97 -7.08 5.19
CA GLN A 211 -24.55 -7.18 6.53
C GLN A 211 -25.77 -8.12 6.54
N MET A 212 -26.71 -7.95 5.61
CA MET A 212 -27.92 -8.79 5.55
C MET A 212 -27.60 -10.27 5.29
N GLU A 213 -26.56 -10.55 4.51
CA GLU A 213 -26.17 -11.92 4.15
C GLU A 213 -25.28 -12.60 5.20
N ARG A 214 -24.54 -11.83 6.01
CA ARG A 214 -23.48 -12.36 6.87
C ARG A 214 -23.69 -12.15 8.36
N ALA A 215 -24.53 -11.21 8.77
CA ALA A 215 -24.76 -10.95 10.19
C ALA A 215 -25.54 -12.10 10.83
N VAL A 216 -25.08 -12.53 12.00
CA VAL A 216 -25.81 -13.46 12.86
C VAL A 216 -26.79 -12.68 13.73
N ASN A 217 -27.92 -13.28 14.12
CA ASN A 217 -28.92 -12.62 14.97
C ASN A 217 -28.30 -12.10 16.28
N GLY A 218 -28.55 -10.83 16.60
CA GLY A 218 -28.00 -10.15 17.77
C GLY A 218 -26.52 -9.75 17.65
N GLN A 219 -25.86 -10.05 16.53
CA GLN A 219 -24.46 -9.66 16.31
C GLN A 219 -24.35 -8.15 16.09
N LYS A 220 -23.39 -7.51 16.77
CA LYS A 220 -23.04 -6.12 16.49
C LYS A 220 -22.41 -6.02 15.09
N VAL A 221 -22.75 -4.95 14.37
CA VAL A 221 -22.22 -4.67 13.02
C VAL A 221 -21.59 -3.28 13.03
N VAL A 222 -20.42 -3.15 12.40
CA VAL A 222 -19.73 -1.87 12.21
C VAL A 222 -19.24 -1.74 10.78
N TRP A 223 -19.46 -0.59 10.18
CA TRP A 223 -18.93 -0.18 8.88
C TRP A 223 -17.73 0.75 9.10
N LEU A 224 -16.52 0.24 8.85
CA LEU A 224 -15.30 1.04 8.93
C LEU A 224 -15.15 1.84 7.63
N LEU A 225 -15.42 3.15 7.67
CA LEU A 225 -15.30 4.03 6.51
C LEU A 225 -13.92 4.70 6.46
N VAL A 226 -13.18 4.40 5.40
CA VAL A 226 -11.91 5.02 5.05
C VAL A 226 -12.08 5.79 3.74
N THR A 227 -11.98 7.11 3.80
CA THR A 227 -12.04 7.97 2.63
C THR A 227 -11.18 9.20 2.79
N ASP A 228 -10.71 9.72 1.67
CA ASP A 228 -9.98 10.97 1.53
C ASP A 228 -10.88 12.21 1.60
N ASN A 229 -12.21 12.04 1.58
CA ASN A 229 -13.17 13.14 1.66
C ASN A 229 -13.73 13.32 3.08
N GLU A 230 -13.42 14.45 3.70
CA GLU A 230 -13.88 14.77 5.06
C GLU A 230 -15.40 14.94 5.16
N GLN A 231 -16.03 15.62 4.20
CA GLN A 231 -17.48 15.80 4.18
C GLN A 231 -18.21 14.47 4.03
N LEU A 232 -17.66 13.51 3.27
CA LEU A 232 -18.24 12.18 3.14
C LEU A 232 -18.18 11.41 4.46
N ARG A 233 -17.08 11.53 5.22
CA ARG A 233 -17.01 10.97 6.58
C ARG A 233 -18.08 11.58 7.48
N HIS A 234 -18.23 12.91 7.44
CA HIS A 234 -19.22 13.62 8.24
C HIS A 234 -20.65 13.22 7.88
N ALA A 235 -20.99 13.25 6.59
CA ALA A 235 -22.30 12.85 6.09
C ALA A 235 -22.63 11.41 6.48
N ALA A 236 -21.69 10.47 6.31
CA ALA A 236 -21.90 9.07 6.68
C ALA A 236 -22.11 8.88 8.18
N ALA A 237 -21.34 9.60 9.02
CA ALA A 237 -21.50 9.55 10.48
C ALA A 237 -22.85 10.11 10.93
N LEU A 238 -23.36 11.17 10.28
CA LEU A 238 -24.70 11.70 10.56
C LEU A 238 -25.81 10.75 10.10
N ARG A 239 -25.65 10.13 8.92
CA ARG A 239 -26.68 9.28 8.33
C ARG A 239 -26.78 7.90 9.00
N PHE A 240 -25.65 7.37 9.46
CA PHE A 240 -25.51 6.01 9.99
C PHE A 240 -24.76 5.99 11.34
N PRO A 241 -25.25 6.71 12.37
CA PRO A 241 -24.49 6.96 13.61
C PRO A 241 -24.11 5.70 14.40
N ASP A 242 -24.94 4.65 14.30
CA ASP A 242 -24.70 3.39 15.02
C ASP A 242 -23.89 2.36 14.23
N LEU A 243 -23.69 2.60 12.92
CA LEU A 243 -23.00 1.67 12.03
C LEU A 243 -21.62 2.19 11.63
N VAL A 244 -21.49 3.48 11.31
CA VAL A 244 -20.26 4.02 10.72
C VAL A 244 -19.23 4.34 11.80
N LEU A 245 -18.08 3.69 11.68
CA LEU A 245 -16.86 4.03 12.38
C LEU A 245 -15.90 4.72 11.40
N THR A 246 -15.50 5.95 11.70
CA THR A 246 -14.52 6.69 10.89
C THR A 246 -13.73 7.65 11.77
N ASN A 247 -12.47 7.90 11.40
CA ASN A 247 -11.66 8.92 12.06
C ASN A 247 -12.16 10.29 11.61
N LEU A 248 -13.03 10.91 12.40
CA LEU A 248 -13.25 12.35 12.38
C LEU A 248 -12.43 12.93 13.52
N LYS A 249 -11.67 13.99 13.27
CA LYS A 249 -11.12 14.81 14.35
C LYS A 249 -12.33 15.39 15.10
N ARG A 250 -12.53 14.95 16.34
CA ARG A 250 -13.43 15.64 17.27
C ARG A 250 -12.67 16.76 17.94
#